data_AF-A0A653CA64-F1
#
_entry.id   AF-A0A653CA64-F1
#
_cell.length_a   1.000
_cell.length_b   1.000
_cell.length_c   1.000
_cell.angle_alpha   90.00
_cell.angle_beta   90.00
_cell.angle_gamma   90.00
#
_symmetry.space_group_name_H-M   'P 1'
#
loop_
_entity.id
_entity.type
_entity.pdbx_description
1 polymer ?
#
loop_
_entity_poly.entity_id
_entity_poly.type
_entity_poly.pdbx_seq_one_letter_code
_entity_poly.pdbx_strand_id
1 'polypeptide(L)' 'MIVEREHDSHPEIKSIGHCEVVQSFVYLGSLIDNSGSCENEIRRRIQQARVAMTKLIKIWRDHNITKATKMSLVRYLVF' A
#
# COMPACT_ATOMS: atom_id res chain seq x y z
N MET A 1 5.35 -15.11 9.44
CA MET A 1 5.07 -13.80 10.05
C MET A 1 3.57 -13.71 10.26
N ILE A 2 3.15 -13.42 11.49
CA ILE A 2 1.75 -13.29 11.89
C ILE A 2 1.56 -11.84 12.35
N VAL A 3 0.47 -11.20 11.92
CA VAL A 3 0.01 -9.94 12.50
C VAL A 3 -1.21 -10.26 13.36
N GLU A 4 -1.08 -10.01 14.64
CA GLU A 4 -2.17 -10.11 15.60
C GLU A 4 -3.01 -8.83 15.52
N ARG A 5 -4.33 -8.94 15.32
CA ARG A 5 -5.24 -7.79 15.30
C ARG A 5 -5.92 -7.71 16.67
N GLU A 6 -5.83 -6.56 17.33
CA GLU A 6 -6.26 -6.30 18.72
C GLU A 6 -7.44 -7.14 19.23
N HIS A 7 -7.15 -8.05 20.16
CA HIS A 7 -7.74 -8.12 21.50
C HIS A 7 -6.68 -8.61 22.49
N ASP A 8 -6.46 -7.78 23.50
CA ASP A 8 -6.03 -8.06 24.86
C ASP A 8 -4.56 -7.83 25.25
N SER A 9 -4.44 -7.16 26.40
CA SER A 9 -3.22 -6.70 27.07
C SER A 9 -2.43 -7.87 27.66
N HIS A 10 -2.00 -8.80 26.82
CA HIS A 10 -1.21 -9.98 27.18
C HIS A 10 0.25 -9.82 26.74
N PRO A 11 1.21 -10.48 27.43
CA PRO A 11 2.63 -10.19 27.34
C PRO A 11 3.13 -10.33 25.90
N GLU A 12 4.09 -9.49 25.48
CA GLU A 12 4.72 -9.48 24.15
C GLU A 12 5.03 -10.91 23.64
N ILE A 13 4.08 -11.52 22.93
CA ILE A 13 4.28 -12.85 22.33
C ILE A 13 5.17 -12.64 21.13
N LYS A 14 6.48 -12.84 21.30
CA LYS A 14 7.47 -12.67 20.21
C LYS A 14 7.33 -13.74 19.12
N SER A 15 6.72 -14.89 19.44
CA SER A 15 6.56 -16.00 18.51
C SER A 15 5.39 -16.91 18.88
N ILE A 16 4.62 -17.35 17.87
CA ILE A 16 3.62 -18.41 17.97
C ILE A 16 4.13 -19.61 17.16
N GLY A 17 4.56 -20.67 17.83
CA GLY A 17 5.24 -21.80 17.18
C GLY A 17 6.55 -21.34 16.49
N HIS A 18 6.70 -21.64 15.20
CA HIS A 18 7.83 -21.16 14.37
C HIS A 18 7.57 -19.80 13.71
N CYS A 19 6.45 -19.14 13.99
CA CYS A 19 6.07 -17.88 13.37
C CYS A 19 6.39 -16.69 14.28
N GLU A 20 7.13 -15.72 13.76
CA GLU A 20 7.32 -14.42 14.39
C GLU A 20 6.04 -13.57 14.33
N VAL A 21 5.72 -12.92 15.45
CA VAL A 21 4.63 -11.94 15.54
C VAL A 21 5.20 -10.56 15.22
N VAL A 22 4.61 -9.88 14.25
CA VAL A 22 5.08 -8.57 13.75
C VAL A 22 3.94 -7.56 13.77
N GLN A 23 4.27 -6.28 13.95
CA GLN A 23 3.28 -5.20 13.97
C GLN A 23 2.68 -4.96 12.58
N SER A 24 3.51 -5.03 11.53
CA SER A 24 3.06 -4.92 10.16
C SER A 24 3.98 -5.68 9.21
N PHE A 25 3.45 -6.12 8.07
CA PHE A 25 4.22 -6.70 6.98
C PHE A 25 3.52 -6.49 5.64
N VAL A 26 4.26 -6.59 4.55
CA VAL A 26 3.69 -6.54 3.20
C VAL A 26 3.40 -7.97 2.74
N TYR A 27 2.15 -8.22 2.40
CA TYR A 27 1.69 -9.49 1.83
C TYR A 27 1.06 -9.25 0.48
N LEU A 28 1.61 -9.91 -0.56
CA LEU A 28 1.12 -9.79 -1.95
C LEU A 28 0.97 -8.33 -2.43
N GLY A 29 1.85 -7.46 -1.95
CA GLY A 29 1.83 -6.03 -2.29
C GLY A 29 0.94 -5.17 -1.41
N SER A 30 0.17 -5.72 -0.46
CA SER A 30 -0.65 -4.97 0.50
C SER A 30 0.00 -4.92 1.89
N LEU A 31 0.04 -3.75 2.52
CA LEU A 31 0.44 -3.62 3.92
C LEU A 31 -0.66 -4.16 4.82
N ILE A 32 -0.31 -5.14 5.64
CA ILE A 32 -1.15 -5.67 6.70
C ILE A 32 -0.56 -5.18 8.01
N ASP A 33 -1.35 -4.46 8.81
CA ASP A 33 -0.96 -4.02 10.15
C ASP A 33 -1.91 -4.54 11.23
N ASN A 34 -1.44 -4.47 12.47
CA ASN A 34 -2.14 -4.96 13.66
C ASN A 34 -3.32 -4.08 14.09
N SER A 35 -3.49 -2.90 13.49
CA SER A 35 -4.59 -1.99 13.84
C SER A 35 -5.96 -2.50 13.39
N GLY A 36 -5.98 -3.51 12.50
CA GLY A 36 -7.21 -4.00 11.87
C GLY A 36 -7.82 -3.01 10.87
N SER A 37 -7.21 -1.84 10.67
CA SER A 37 -7.62 -0.83 9.71
C SER A 37 -6.82 -0.93 8.41
N CYS A 38 -7.41 -0.47 7.30
CA CYS A 38 -6.73 -0.32 6.02
C CYS A 38 -6.13 1.08 5.82
N GLU A 39 -6.23 1.98 6.82
CA GLU A 39 -5.81 3.38 6.71
C GLU A 39 -4.36 3.52 6.23
N ASN A 40 -3.44 2.76 6.83
CA ASN A 40 -2.02 2.85 6.49
C ASN A 40 -1.73 2.33 5.08
N GLU A 41 -2.41 1.27 4.64
CA GLU A 41 -2.28 0.76 3.28
C GLU A 41 -2.85 1.75 2.24
N ILE A 42 -4.03 2.32 2.51
CA ILE A 42 -4.62 3.34 1.63
C ILE A 42 -3.69 4.54 1.52
N ARG A 43 -3.18 5.04 2.65
CA ARG A 43 -2.22 6.16 2.69
C ARG A 43 -0.97 5.83 1.87
N ARG A 44 -0.43 4.61 2.03
CA ARG A 44 0.75 4.14 1.28
C ARG A 44 0.49 4.11 -0.23
N ARG A 45 -0.64 3.54 -0.68
CA ARG A 45 -1.01 3.49 -2.10
C ARG A 45 -1.20 4.89 -2.70
N ILE A 46 -1.86 5.80 -1.98
CA ILE A 46 -2.00 7.20 -2.41
C ILE A 46 -0.63 7.87 -2.58
N GLN A 47 0.31 7.65 -1.65
CA GLN A 47 1.66 8.19 -1.79
C GLN A 47 2.40 7.60 -3.00
N GLN A 48 2.30 6.29 -3.23
CA GLN A 48 2.88 5.65 -4.41
C GLN A 48 2.30 6.22 -5.71
N ALA A 49 0.97 6.39 -5.78
CA ALA A 49 0.28 7.02 -6.91
C ALA A 49 0.80 8.44 -7.16
N ARG A 50 0.94 9.26 -6.12
CA ARG A 50 1.48 10.62 -6.21
C ARG A 50 2.90 10.63 -6.76
N VAL A 51 3.77 9.72 -6.30
CA VAL A 51 5.14 9.59 -6.79
C VAL A 51 5.17 9.13 -8.25
N ALA A 52 4.30 8.21 -8.65
CA ALA A 52 4.18 7.79 -10.04
C ALA A 52 3.70 8.95 -10.94
N MET A 53 2.71 9.72 -10.49
CA MET A 53 2.22 10.90 -11.20
C MET A 53 3.35 11.91 -11.47
N THR A 54 4.24 12.17 -10.52
CA THR A 54 5.36 13.10 -10.75
C THR A 54 6.42 12.53 -11.69
N LYS A 55 6.70 11.23 -11.61
CA LYS A 55 7.67 10.55 -12.48
C LYS A 55 7.23 10.51 -13.95
N LEU A 56 5.92 10.47 -14.22
CA LEU A 56 5.36 10.42 -15.58
C LEU A 56 5.21 11.80 -16.25
N ILE A 57 5.90 12.84 -15.77
CA ILE A 57 5.76 14.22 -16.29
C ILE A 57 6.00 14.34 -17.79
N LYS A 58 6.89 13.51 -18.37
CA LYS A 58 7.12 13.48 -19.81
C LYS A 58 5.86 13.04 -20.57
N ILE A 59 5.17 12.01 -20.09
CA ILE A 59 3.91 11.54 -20.66
C ILE A 59 2.82 12.61 -20.54
N TRP A 60 2.72 13.27 -19.39
CA TRP A 60 1.72 14.32 -19.19
C TRP A 60 1.91 15.50 -20.14
N ARG A 61 3.16 15.88 -20.42
CA ARG A 61 3.52 16.99 -21.31
C ARG A 61 3.51 16.63 -22.81
N ASP A 62 3.60 15.35 -23.17
CA ASP A 62 3.66 14.93 -24.57
C ASP A 62 2.30 15.12 -25.26
N HIS A 63 2.26 15.96 -26.30
CA HIS A 63 1.05 16.23 -27.07
C HIS A 63 0.67 15.11 -28.05
N ASN A 64 1.61 14.22 -28.40
CA ASN A 64 1.35 13.08 -29.27
C ASN A 64 0.62 11.95 -28.55
N ILE A 65 0.65 11.93 -27.21
CA ILE A 65 -0.06 10.93 -26.41
C ILE A 65 -1.52 11.37 -26.24
N THR A 66 -2.44 10.49 -26.64
CA THR A 66 -3.87 10.77 -26.60
C THR A 66 -4.37 11.02 -25.18
N LYS A 67 -5.41 11.86 -25.05
CA LYS A 67 -6.11 12.07 -23.77
C LYS A 67 -6.67 10.76 -23.20
N ALA A 68 -7.14 9.86 -24.06
CA ALA A 68 -7.68 8.56 -23.64
C ALA A 68 -6.61 7.71 -22.93
N THR A 69 -5.39 7.65 -23.48
CA THR A 69 -4.26 6.96 -22.87
C THR A 69 -3.87 7.58 -21.53
N LYS A 70 -3.76 8.92 -21.48
CA LYS A 70 -3.46 9.64 -20.22
C LYS A 70 -4.52 9.37 -19.15
N MET A 71 -5.81 9.39 -19.51
CA MET A 71 -6.91 9.07 -18.60
C MET A 71 -6.86 7.61 -18.11
N SER A 72 -6.45 6.68 -18.96
CA SER A 72 -6.24 5.28 -18.56
C SER A 72 -5.14 5.14 -17.51
N LEU A 73 -4.03 5.87 -17.67
CA LEU A 73 -2.94 5.89 -16.69
C LEU A 73 -3.38 6.49 -15.36
N VAL A 74 -4.14 7.59 -15.37
CA VAL A 74 -4.69 8.18 -14.14
C VAL A 74 -5.59 7.18 -13.41
N ARG A 75 -6.46 6.46 -14.13
CA ARG A 75 -7.31 5.42 -13.53
C ARG A 75 -6.46 4.31 -12.89
N TYR A 76 -5.45 3.80 -13.59
CA TYR A 76 -4.59 2.75 -13.05
C TYR A 76 -3.77 3.20 -11.81
N LEU A 77 -3.45 4.47 -11.68
CA LEU A 77 -2.70 4.98 -10.53
C LEU A 77 -3.56 5.24 -9.30
N VAL A 78 -4.86 5.49 -9.49
CA VAL A 78 -5.79 5.83 -8.40
C VAL A 78 -6.50 4.59 -7.84
N PHE A 79 -6.57 3.51 -8.63
CA PHE A 79 -7.23 2.24 -8.28
C PHE A 79 -6.22 1.10 -8.20
#